data_AF-A0AAW2L5M6-F1
#
_entry.id   AF-A0AAW2L5M6-F1
#
_cell.length_a   1.000
_cell.length_b   1.000
_cell.length_c   1.000
_cell.angle_alpha   90.00
_cell.angle_beta   90.00
_cell.angle_gamma   90.00
#
_symmetry.space_group_name_H-M   'P 1'
#
loop_
_entity.id
_entity.type
_entity.pdbx_description
1 polymer ?
#
loop_
_entity_poly.entity_id
_entity_poly.type
_entity_poly.pdbx_seq_one_letter_code
_entity_poly.pdbx_strand_id
1 'polypeptide(L)'
;MQASFTALCKPEKAAAAATVSFKVREFKLRASISDVVVVDGPSVNDISLGLEKPGCFIVEFNVPKKNYEFKFLHGLKLGGKPLNLSFTHTKSDAMEGNGRTMLDGDLVIDSANKVSVNHVPEAGIMKFGYAYEHRGLTTFQPSYDLVKNSWELAVSHRVRGDDVIRATYEASSKTLGVEWSQGSKPNGSIKVSTVILSLLVVLDIDLTTSLRKLRNV
;
A
#
# COMPACT_ATOMS: atom_id res chain seq x y z
N MET A 1 -24.15 21.17 -7.35
CA MET A 1 -22.69 21.30 -7.51
C MET A 1 -22.12 21.54 -6.12
N GLN A 2 -21.08 20.80 -5.72
CA GLN A 2 -20.45 20.96 -4.40
C GLN A 2 -18.97 21.26 -4.60
N ALA A 3 -18.49 22.34 -4.01
CA ALA A 3 -17.08 22.72 -4.00
C ALA A 3 -16.53 22.62 -2.58
N SER A 4 -15.27 22.22 -2.46
CA SER A 4 -14.54 22.23 -1.19
C SER A 4 -13.18 22.87 -1.39
N PHE A 5 -12.81 23.73 -0.43
CA PHE A 5 -11.50 24.35 -0.35
C PHE A 5 -10.81 23.90 0.94
N THR A 6 -9.55 23.54 0.83
CA THR A 6 -8.72 23.18 1.99
C THR A 6 -7.37 23.86 1.86
N ALA A 7 -7.00 24.65 2.86
CA ALA A 7 -5.69 25.26 2.97
C ALA A 7 -4.98 24.70 4.19
N LEU A 8 -3.69 24.43 4.06
CA LEU A 8 -2.82 23.97 5.13
C LEU A 8 -1.56 24.82 5.15
N CYS A 9 -1.26 25.43 6.30
CA CYS A 9 -0.04 26.20 6.51
C CYS A 9 0.81 25.55 7.60
N LYS A 10 2.08 25.30 7.30
CA LYS A 10 3.09 24.81 8.25
C LYS A 10 4.13 25.91 8.47
N PRO A 11 3.94 26.79 9.45
CA PRO A 11 4.79 27.97 9.65
C PRO A 11 6.25 27.59 9.94
N GLU A 12 6.47 26.47 10.63
CA GLU A 12 7.81 25.93 10.96
C GLU A 12 8.64 25.54 9.73
N LYS A 13 8.00 25.29 8.58
CA LYS A 13 8.65 24.93 7.31
C LYS A 13 8.51 26.00 6.23
N ALA A 14 7.96 27.18 6.57
CA ALA A 14 7.58 28.21 5.61
C ALA A 14 6.81 27.67 4.39
N ALA A 15 5.98 26.64 4.61
CA ALA A 15 5.32 25.89 3.55
C ALA A 15 3.80 26.05 3.64
N ALA A 16 3.17 26.34 2.51
CA ALA A 16 1.72 26.38 2.37
C ALA A 16 1.25 25.42 1.27
N ALA A 17 0.06 24.86 1.46
CA ALA A 17 -0.63 24.05 0.47
C ALA A 17 -2.10 24.48 0.39
N ALA A 18 -2.64 24.45 -0.82
CA ALA A 18 -4.04 24.75 -1.10
C ALA A 18 -4.61 23.66 -2.02
N THR A 19 -5.80 23.18 -1.72
CA THR A 19 -6.52 22.22 -2.56
C THR A 19 -7.93 22.74 -2.79
N VAL A 20 -8.33 22.78 -4.06
CA VAL A 20 -9.70 23.02 -4.50
C VAL A 20 -10.23 21.71 -5.07
N SER A 21 -11.46 21.34 -4.73
CA SER A 21 -12.13 20.21 -5.36
C SER A 21 -13.56 20.56 -5.75
N PHE A 22 -13.97 20.11 -6.92
CA PHE A 22 -15.29 20.29 -7.48
C PHE A 22 -15.92 18.93 -7.74
N LYS A 23 -17.06 18.66 -7.11
CA LYS A 23 -17.85 17.47 -7.38
C LYS A 23 -18.99 17.80 -8.35
N VAL A 24 -18.99 17.11 -9.49
CA VAL A 24 -20.02 17.22 -10.53
C VAL A 24 -20.57 15.81 -10.82
N ARG A 25 -21.80 15.56 -10.35
CA ARG A 25 -22.45 14.24 -10.41
C ARG A 25 -21.58 13.16 -9.76
N GLU A 26 -21.08 12.24 -10.58
CA GLU A 26 -20.23 11.11 -10.19
C GLU A 26 -18.73 11.42 -10.30
N PHE A 27 -18.36 12.60 -10.81
CA PHE A 27 -16.97 13.00 -10.99
C PHE A 27 -16.52 13.97 -9.89
N LYS A 28 -15.26 13.86 -9.52
CA LYS A 28 -14.54 14.79 -8.64
C LYS A 28 -13.32 15.31 -9.38
N LEU A 29 -13.31 16.61 -9.66
CA LEU A 29 -12.14 17.34 -10.12
C LEU A 29 -11.41 17.89 -8.90
N ARG A 30 -10.08 17.83 -8.89
CA ARG A 30 -9.21 18.34 -7.85
C ARG A 30 -8.09 19.14 -8.50
N ALA A 31 -7.75 20.27 -7.92
CA ALA A 31 -6.53 21.00 -8.19
C ALA A 31 -5.84 21.24 -6.86
N SER A 32 -4.57 20.89 -6.73
CA SER A 32 -3.79 21.17 -5.53
C SER A 32 -2.49 21.88 -5.88
N ILE A 33 -2.05 22.70 -4.95
CA ILE A 33 -0.76 23.36 -4.95
C ILE A 33 -0.12 23.02 -3.61
N SER A 34 1.12 22.56 -3.62
CA SER A 34 1.91 22.27 -2.41
C SER A 34 3.33 22.81 -2.55
N ASP A 35 4.04 22.88 -1.42
CA ASP A 35 5.41 23.40 -1.33
C ASP A 35 5.57 24.81 -1.91
N VAL A 36 4.60 25.69 -1.59
CA VAL A 36 4.77 27.13 -1.81
C VAL A 36 5.78 27.63 -0.78
N VAL A 37 7.01 27.88 -1.23
CA VAL A 37 8.06 28.51 -0.43
C VAL A 37 8.05 30.00 -0.77
N VAL A 38 7.81 30.84 0.23
CA VAL A 38 7.80 32.31 0.10
C VAL A 38 9.13 32.87 0.62
N VAL A 39 10.24 32.36 0.08
CA VAL A 39 11.57 32.94 0.30
C VAL A 39 12.02 33.42 -1.09
N ASP A 40 12.21 34.73 -1.24
CA ASP A 40 12.56 35.43 -2.49
C ASP A 40 11.51 35.46 -3.63
N GLY A 41 10.27 35.05 -3.35
CA GLY A 41 9.14 35.14 -4.27
C GLY A 41 8.31 33.85 -4.31
N PRO A 42 7.11 33.84 -4.91
CA PRO A 42 6.31 32.62 -5.02
C PRO A 42 6.96 31.66 -6.02
N SER A 43 7.66 30.63 -5.51
CA SER A 43 8.02 29.45 -6.29
C SER A 43 6.97 28.36 -6.05
N VAL A 44 6.41 27.82 -7.13
CA VAL A 44 5.42 26.74 -7.05
C VAL A 44 6.04 25.50 -7.67
N ASN A 45 6.54 24.61 -6.82
CA ASN A 45 7.25 23.41 -7.26
C ASN A 45 6.31 22.22 -7.45
N ASP A 46 5.09 22.30 -6.95
CA ASP A 46 4.13 21.20 -7.01
C ASP A 46 2.71 21.71 -7.26
N ILE A 47 2.24 21.56 -8.50
CA ILE A 47 0.85 21.76 -8.90
C ILE A 47 0.35 20.43 -9.43
N SER A 48 -0.77 19.94 -8.88
CA SER A 48 -1.42 18.73 -9.37
C SER A 48 -2.87 18.98 -9.79
N LEU A 49 -3.27 18.30 -10.85
CA LEU A 49 -4.64 18.23 -11.35
C LEU A 49 -5.10 16.78 -11.25
N GLY A 50 -6.29 16.56 -10.71
CA GLY A 50 -6.86 15.24 -10.50
C GLY A 50 -8.30 15.15 -11.02
N LEU A 51 -8.62 14.07 -11.73
CA LEU A 51 -9.98 13.72 -12.11
C LEU A 51 -10.29 12.31 -11.62
N GLU A 52 -11.38 12.16 -10.89
CA GLU A 52 -11.77 10.88 -10.31
C GLU A 52 -13.25 10.61 -10.55
N LYS A 53 -13.56 9.35 -10.87
CA LYS A 53 -14.88 8.77 -10.67
C LYS A 53 -14.74 7.70 -9.57
N PRO A 54 -15.27 7.93 -8.35
CA PRO A 54 -15.06 7.03 -7.21
C PRO A 54 -15.45 5.59 -7.55
N GLY A 55 -14.55 4.66 -7.27
CA GLY A 55 -14.74 3.23 -7.55
C GLY A 55 -14.57 2.83 -9.02
N CYS A 56 -14.24 3.76 -9.93
CA CYS A 56 -14.05 3.46 -11.35
C CYS A 56 -12.67 3.86 -11.85
N PHE A 57 -12.25 5.11 -11.67
CA PHE A 57 -10.93 5.54 -12.10
C PHE A 57 -10.45 6.80 -11.37
N ILE A 58 -9.13 6.98 -11.36
CA ILE A 58 -8.43 8.16 -10.89
C ILE A 58 -7.37 8.52 -11.94
N VAL A 59 -7.31 9.79 -12.30
CA VAL A 59 -6.26 10.37 -13.11
C VAL A 59 -5.63 11.51 -12.31
N GLU A 60 -4.33 11.48 -12.12
CA GLU A 60 -3.57 12.56 -11.49
C GLU A 60 -2.43 13.00 -12.40
N PHE A 61 -2.21 14.31 -12.48
CA PHE A 61 -1.15 14.92 -13.26
C PHE A 61 -0.45 16.00 -12.45
N ASN A 62 0.86 15.88 -12.30
CA ASN A 62 1.72 16.91 -11.76
C ASN A 62 2.22 17.79 -12.90
N VAL A 63 1.84 19.06 -12.91
CA VAL A 63 2.09 19.97 -14.03
C VAL A 63 3.59 20.31 -14.18
N PRO A 64 4.31 20.76 -13.12
CA PRO A 64 5.72 21.10 -13.27
C PRO A 64 6.60 19.89 -13.61
N LYS A 65 6.38 18.76 -12.92
CA LYS A 65 7.18 17.54 -13.09
C LYS A 65 6.78 16.74 -14.32
N LYS A 66 5.61 17.02 -14.91
CA LYS A 66 4.99 16.24 -15.99
C LYS A 66 4.75 14.77 -15.60
N ASN A 67 4.57 14.52 -14.30
CA ASN A 67 4.29 13.19 -13.77
C ASN A 67 2.80 12.90 -13.93
N TYR A 68 2.43 11.68 -14.28
CA TYR A 68 1.03 11.28 -14.29
C TYR A 68 0.83 9.91 -13.66
N GLU A 69 -0.38 9.70 -13.17
CA GLU A 69 -0.88 8.42 -12.74
C GLU A 69 -2.29 8.21 -13.28
N PHE A 70 -2.50 7.05 -13.90
CA PHE A 70 -3.81 6.57 -14.34
C PHE A 70 -4.12 5.30 -13.59
N LYS A 71 -5.21 5.31 -12.81
CA LYS A 71 -5.73 4.14 -12.11
C LYS A 71 -7.12 3.82 -12.63
N PHE A 72 -7.33 2.62 -13.13
CA PHE A 72 -8.64 2.07 -13.41
C PHE A 72 -8.96 0.98 -12.40
N LEU A 73 -10.17 1.03 -11.87
CA LEU A 73 -10.72 0.11 -10.88
C LEU A 73 -12.01 -0.46 -11.46
N HIS A 74 -12.11 -1.77 -11.55
CA HIS A 74 -13.30 -2.41 -12.07
C HIS A 74 -13.71 -3.59 -11.21
N GLY A 75 -14.90 -3.50 -10.63
CA GLY A 75 -15.56 -4.60 -9.93
C GLY A 75 -16.66 -5.20 -10.81
N LEU A 76 -16.59 -6.50 -11.05
CA LEU A 76 -17.62 -7.26 -11.75
C LEU A 76 -17.93 -8.56 -11.01
N LYS A 77 -18.94 -9.31 -11.48
CA LYS A 77 -19.24 -10.65 -10.96
C LYS A 77 -18.94 -11.69 -12.02
N LEU A 78 -18.05 -12.64 -11.71
CA LEU A 78 -17.78 -13.81 -12.54
C LEU A 78 -18.47 -15.01 -11.91
N GLY A 79 -19.48 -15.59 -12.57
CA GLY A 79 -20.26 -16.70 -11.99
C GLY A 79 -20.95 -16.31 -10.66
N GLY A 80 -21.37 -15.05 -10.53
CA GLY A 80 -21.95 -14.50 -9.29
C GLY A 80 -20.93 -14.17 -8.20
N LYS A 81 -19.64 -14.46 -8.41
CA LYS A 81 -18.55 -14.22 -7.46
C LYS A 81 -17.86 -12.88 -7.72
N PRO A 82 -17.54 -12.07 -6.69
CA PRO A 82 -16.86 -10.80 -6.87
C PRO A 82 -15.47 -10.96 -7.52
N LEU A 83 -15.26 -10.26 -8.64
CA LEU A 83 -13.98 -10.10 -9.29
C LEU A 83 -13.62 -8.60 -9.26
N ASN A 84 -12.49 -8.27 -8.64
CA ASN A 84 -11.95 -6.92 -8.65
C ASN A 84 -10.71 -6.91 -9.53
N LEU A 85 -10.61 -5.92 -10.41
CA LEU A 85 -9.46 -5.68 -11.28
C LEU A 85 -8.99 -4.25 -11.07
N SER A 86 -7.68 -4.07 -11.01
CA SER A 86 -7.09 -2.73 -11.06
C SER A 86 -5.93 -2.66 -12.03
N PHE A 87 -5.92 -1.58 -12.80
CA PHE A 87 -4.81 -1.22 -13.67
C PHE A 87 -4.26 0.12 -13.19
N THR A 88 -2.96 0.19 -12.97
CA THR A 88 -2.26 1.43 -12.63
C THR A 88 -1.14 1.65 -13.63
N HIS A 89 -1.07 2.82 -14.24
CA HIS A 89 0.05 3.25 -15.04
C HIS A 89 0.57 4.58 -14.52
N THR A 90 1.83 4.61 -14.12
CA THR A 90 2.48 5.78 -13.52
C THR A 90 3.70 6.14 -14.33
N LYS A 91 3.89 7.42 -14.62
CA LYS A 91 5.13 7.96 -15.15
C LYS A 91 5.60 9.10 -14.26
N SER A 92 6.85 9.05 -13.85
CA SER A 92 7.51 10.17 -13.20
C SER A 92 8.74 10.64 -13.99
N ASP A 93 9.12 11.88 -13.79
CA ASP A 93 10.36 12.52 -14.21
C ASP A 93 11.61 11.76 -13.76
N ALA A 94 11.56 11.17 -12.56
CA ALA A 94 12.62 10.30 -12.05
C ALA A 94 12.67 8.92 -12.72
N MET A 95 11.64 8.50 -13.46
CA MET A 95 11.65 7.23 -14.19
C MET A 95 12.26 7.43 -15.58
N GLU A 96 13.44 6.85 -15.77
CA GLU A 96 14.05 6.73 -17.09
C GLU A 96 13.23 5.72 -17.93
N GLY A 97 12.57 6.18 -19.00
CA GLY A 97 11.80 5.33 -19.92
C GLY A 97 10.26 5.53 -19.93
N ASN A 98 9.54 4.44 -20.20
CA ASN A 98 8.10 4.46 -20.54
C ASN A 98 7.13 4.52 -19.34
N GLY A 99 7.64 4.66 -18.11
CA GLY A 99 6.84 4.59 -16.88
C GLY A 99 6.76 3.17 -16.32
N ARG A 100 5.83 2.96 -15.38
CA ARG A 100 5.59 1.68 -14.71
C ARG A 100 4.10 1.33 -14.77
N THR A 101 3.82 0.07 -15.03
CA THR A 101 2.49 -0.48 -15.19
C THR A 101 2.26 -1.57 -14.15
N MET A 102 1.07 -1.62 -13.57
CA MET A 102 0.68 -2.65 -12.61
C MET A 102 -0.73 -3.10 -12.91
N LEU A 103 -0.93 -4.40 -13.02
CA LEU A 103 -2.22 -5.05 -13.17
C LEU A 103 -2.43 -5.97 -11.98
N ASP A 104 -3.51 -5.75 -11.25
CA ASP A 104 -3.95 -6.62 -10.15
C ASP A 104 -5.33 -7.19 -10.44
N GLY A 105 -5.57 -8.39 -9.93
CA GLY A 105 -6.88 -9.01 -9.94
C GLY A 105 -7.11 -9.86 -8.70
N ASP A 106 -8.33 -9.85 -8.19
CA ASP A 106 -8.77 -10.61 -7.03
C ASP A 106 -10.15 -11.22 -7.30
N LEU A 107 -10.24 -12.55 -7.30
CA LEU A 107 -11.49 -13.29 -7.40
C LEU A 107 -11.83 -13.94 -6.05
N VAL A 108 -12.95 -13.53 -5.46
CA VAL A 108 -13.46 -14.09 -4.20
C VAL A 108 -14.30 -15.33 -4.51
N ILE A 109 -13.76 -16.52 -4.25
CA ILE A 109 -14.45 -17.79 -4.54
C ILE A 109 -15.58 -18.01 -3.53
N ASP A 110 -15.30 -17.80 -2.25
CA ASP A 110 -16.29 -17.84 -1.17
C ASP A 110 -15.79 -17.02 0.05
N SER A 111 -16.42 -17.16 1.21
CA SER A 111 -16.03 -16.42 2.43
C SER A 111 -14.65 -16.77 2.95
N ALA A 112 -14.11 -17.94 2.61
CA ALA A 112 -12.81 -18.43 3.06
C ALA A 112 -11.75 -18.38 1.95
N ASN A 113 -12.14 -18.45 0.67
CA ASN A 113 -11.23 -18.69 -0.43
C ASN A 113 -11.16 -17.50 -1.41
N LYS A 114 -9.93 -17.07 -1.74
CA LYS A 114 -9.66 -16.01 -2.73
C LYS A 114 -8.48 -16.39 -3.62
N VAL A 115 -8.55 -16.07 -4.91
CA VAL A 115 -7.42 -16.14 -5.85
C VAL A 115 -7.03 -14.73 -6.27
N SER A 116 -5.74 -14.47 -6.40
CA SER A 116 -5.21 -13.17 -6.79
C SER A 116 -4.17 -13.30 -7.90
N VAL A 117 -4.03 -12.24 -8.70
CA VAL A 117 -2.95 -12.07 -9.67
C VAL A 117 -2.35 -10.67 -9.49
N ASN A 118 -1.03 -10.57 -9.57
CA ASN A 118 -0.29 -9.30 -9.57
C ASN A 118 0.76 -9.36 -10.68
N HIS A 119 0.72 -8.39 -11.58
CA HIS A 119 1.65 -8.30 -12.69
C HIS A 119 2.24 -6.88 -12.75
N VAL A 120 3.56 -6.80 -12.70
CA VAL A 120 4.32 -5.56 -12.89
C VAL A 120 5.38 -5.85 -13.94
N PRO A 121 5.09 -5.64 -15.24
CA PRO A 121 5.99 -6.00 -16.33
C PRO A 121 7.38 -5.41 -16.17
N GLU A 122 7.47 -4.12 -15.83
CA GLU A 122 8.73 -3.38 -15.75
C GLU A 122 9.60 -3.82 -14.56
N ALA A 123 8.99 -4.43 -13.53
CA ALA A 123 9.71 -5.02 -12.42
C ALA A 123 9.93 -6.54 -12.58
N GLY A 124 9.51 -7.12 -13.71
CA GLY A 124 9.58 -8.56 -13.94
C GLY A 124 8.78 -9.35 -12.90
N ILE A 125 7.59 -8.87 -12.52
CA ILE A 125 6.73 -9.56 -11.54
C ILE A 125 5.54 -10.15 -12.26
N MET A 126 5.30 -11.45 -12.08
CA MET A 126 4.05 -12.10 -12.49
C MET A 126 3.68 -13.14 -11.43
N LYS A 127 2.85 -12.73 -10.48
CA LYS A 127 2.52 -13.49 -9.28
C LYS A 127 1.08 -13.96 -9.28
N PHE A 128 0.90 -15.24 -8.97
CA PHE A 128 -0.41 -15.83 -8.68
C PHE A 128 -0.49 -16.17 -7.22
N GLY A 129 -1.56 -15.75 -6.55
CA GLY A 129 -1.79 -15.98 -5.15
C GLY A 129 -3.08 -16.75 -4.90
N TYR A 130 -3.08 -17.50 -3.81
CA TYR A 130 -4.28 -18.08 -3.22
C TYR A 130 -4.33 -17.68 -1.76
N ALA A 131 -5.53 -17.44 -1.22
CA ALA A 131 -5.75 -17.22 0.19
C ALA A 131 -6.86 -18.13 0.69
N TYR A 132 -6.61 -18.82 1.80
CA TYR A 132 -7.59 -19.61 2.53
C TYR A 132 -7.66 -19.16 3.98
N GLU A 133 -8.86 -18.78 4.42
CA GLU A 133 -9.16 -18.45 5.81
C GLU A 133 -9.80 -19.65 6.52
N HIS A 134 -9.08 -20.21 7.47
CA HIS A 134 -9.55 -21.27 8.34
C HIS A 134 -10.20 -20.67 9.60
N ARG A 135 -11.52 -20.85 9.71
CA ARG A 135 -12.33 -20.49 10.89
C ARG A 135 -12.24 -19.01 11.31
N GLY A 136 -11.92 -18.09 10.40
CA GLY A 136 -11.76 -16.67 10.72
C GLY A 136 -10.55 -16.33 11.60
N LEU A 137 -9.66 -17.30 11.84
CA LEU A 137 -8.53 -17.16 12.76
C LEU A 137 -7.19 -17.29 12.04
N THR A 138 -7.05 -18.31 11.19
CA THR A 138 -5.79 -18.58 10.47
C THR A 138 -5.97 -18.32 8.99
N THR A 139 -5.06 -17.57 8.38
CA THR A 139 -5.03 -17.36 6.93
C THR A 139 -3.77 -17.98 6.36
N PHE A 140 -3.92 -18.81 5.34
CA PHE A 140 -2.83 -19.37 4.54
C PHE A 140 -2.80 -18.65 3.19
N GLN A 141 -1.64 -18.15 2.79
CA GLN A 141 -1.47 -17.35 1.59
C GLN A 141 -0.24 -17.81 0.80
N PRO A 142 -0.32 -18.96 0.09
CA PRO A 142 0.70 -19.30 -0.89
C PRO A 142 0.59 -18.41 -2.13
N SER A 143 1.73 -18.07 -2.69
CA SER A 143 1.84 -17.38 -3.96
C SER A 143 3.07 -17.85 -4.72
N TYR A 144 3.00 -17.77 -6.04
CA TYR A 144 4.06 -18.21 -6.92
C TYR A 144 4.37 -17.11 -7.93
N ASP A 145 5.64 -16.73 -7.98
CA ASP A 145 6.17 -15.77 -8.94
C ASP A 145 6.73 -16.53 -10.15
N LEU A 146 6.07 -16.39 -11.30
CA LEU A 146 6.47 -17.07 -12.54
C LEU A 146 7.84 -16.59 -13.04
N VAL A 147 8.19 -15.33 -12.81
CA VAL A 147 9.44 -14.76 -13.34
C VAL A 147 10.61 -15.20 -12.47
N LYS A 148 10.44 -15.18 -11.14
CA LYS A 148 11.45 -15.71 -10.22
C LYS A 148 11.48 -17.24 -10.17
N ASN A 149 10.45 -17.91 -10.69
CA ASN A 149 10.23 -19.36 -10.54
C ASN A 149 10.33 -19.79 -9.07
N SER A 150 9.64 -19.07 -8.18
CA SER A 150 9.76 -19.27 -6.74
C SER A 150 8.43 -19.12 -6.00
N TRP A 151 8.32 -19.82 -4.88
CA TRP A 151 7.19 -19.73 -3.97
C TRP A 151 7.43 -18.64 -2.92
N GLU A 152 6.36 -17.92 -2.60
CA GLU A 152 6.23 -17.04 -1.46
C GLU A 152 5.04 -17.51 -0.62
N LEU A 153 5.29 -17.87 0.63
CA LEU A 153 4.28 -18.41 1.55
C LEU A 153 4.07 -17.42 2.68
N ALA A 154 2.83 -17.13 3.04
CA ALA A 154 2.51 -16.45 4.28
C ALA A 154 1.44 -17.21 5.06
N VAL A 155 1.58 -17.24 6.38
CA VAL A 155 0.58 -17.76 7.31
C VAL A 155 0.37 -16.72 8.39
N SER A 156 -0.87 -16.29 8.62
CA SER A 156 -1.23 -15.42 9.73
C SER A 156 -2.21 -16.10 10.66
N HIS A 157 -2.10 -15.83 11.96
CA HIS A 157 -3.01 -16.33 12.98
C HIS A 157 -3.40 -15.19 13.92
N ARG A 158 -4.72 -15.00 14.09
CA ARG A 158 -5.26 -14.08 15.09
C ARG A 158 -5.14 -14.70 16.48
N VAL A 159 -4.50 -13.98 17.38
CA VAL A 159 -4.34 -14.33 18.79
C VAL A 159 -5.32 -13.48 19.62
N ARG A 160 -5.47 -13.79 20.91
CA ARG A 160 -6.41 -13.13 21.84
C ARG A 160 -6.53 -11.61 21.59
N GLY A 161 -7.73 -11.16 21.20
CA GLY A 161 -7.98 -9.77 20.78
C GLY A 161 -7.88 -9.61 19.26
N ASP A 162 -7.35 -8.48 18.82
CA ASP A 162 -7.08 -8.16 17.40
C ASP A 162 -5.59 -8.34 17.04
N ASP A 163 -4.83 -9.01 17.90
CA ASP A 163 -3.41 -9.26 17.70
C ASP A 163 -3.20 -10.32 16.62
N VAL A 164 -2.22 -10.13 15.75
CA VAL A 164 -1.92 -11.07 14.66
C VAL A 164 -0.45 -11.44 14.69
N ILE A 165 -0.17 -12.75 14.69
CA ILE A 165 1.14 -13.29 14.39
C ILE A 165 1.14 -13.71 12.91
N ARG A 166 2.17 -13.32 12.16
CA ARG A 166 2.33 -13.67 10.75
C ARG A 166 3.73 -14.20 10.50
N ALA A 167 3.84 -15.36 9.87
CA ALA A 167 5.08 -15.90 9.35
C ALA A 167 5.07 -15.83 7.83
N THR A 168 6.21 -15.51 7.23
CA THR A 168 6.39 -15.43 5.78
C THR A 168 7.66 -16.15 5.35
N TYR A 169 7.64 -16.82 4.21
CA TYR A 169 8.82 -17.44 3.63
C TYR A 169 8.90 -17.11 2.14
N GLU A 170 10.00 -16.47 1.72
CA GLU A 170 10.30 -16.24 0.30
C GLU A 170 11.39 -17.23 -0.14
N ALA A 171 11.03 -18.17 -1.02
CA ALA A 171 11.92 -19.26 -1.42
C ALA A 171 13.12 -18.77 -2.25
N SER A 172 12.94 -17.73 -3.08
CA SER A 172 14.02 -17.17 -3.91
C SER A 172 15.14 -16.55 -3.09
N SER A 173 14.80 -15.82 -2.03
CA SER A 173 15.77 -15.19 -1.14
C SER A 173 16.12 -16.06 0.07
N LYS A 174 15.41 -17.18 0.26
CA LYS A 174 15.48 -18.05 1.45
C LYS A 174 15.25 -17.28 2.75
N THR A 175 14.37 -16.29 2.69
CA THR A 175 14.12 -15.38 3.78
C THR A 175 12.91 -15.86 4.57
N LEU A 176 13.08 -16.06 5.88
CA LEU A 176 11.99 -16.30 6.81
C LEU A 176 11.71 -15.02 7.59
N GLY A 177 10.48 -14.53 7.53
CA GLY A 177 10.00 -13.41 8.31
C GLY A 177 9.00 -13.87 9.37
N VAL A 178 9.09 -13.30 10.57
CA VAL A 178 8.03 -13.42 11.59
C VAL A 178 7.67 -12.03 12.07
N GLU A 179 6.38 -11.73 12.06
CA GLU A 179 5.80 -10.47 12.48
C GLU A 179 4.75 -10.72 13.55
N TRP A 180 4.80 -9.93 14.62
CA TRP A 180 3.68 -9.78 15.54
C TRP A 180 3.17 -8.34 15.46
N SER A 181 1.86 -8.20 15.33
CA SER A 181 1.16 -6.92 15.34
C SER A 181 0.11 -6.94 16.45
N GLN A 182 0.15 -5.93 17.32
CA GLN A 182 -0.84 -5.75 18.38
C GLN A 182 -2.00 -4.90 17.88
N GLY A 183 -3.22 -5.42 17.96
CA GLY A 183 -4.44 -4.75 17.50
C GLY A 183 -5.16 -3.92 18.58
N SER A 184 -4.69 -3.96 19.84
CA SER A 184 -5.39 -3.31 20.97
C SER A 184 -4.75 -2.01 21.47
N LYS A 185 -5.50 -0.88 21.32
CA LYS A 185 -5.59 0.38 22.12
C LYS A 185 -5.44 1.71 21.33
N PRO A 186 -6.08 2.83 21.78
CA PRO A 186 -6.13 4.12 21.08
C PRO A 186 -4.78 4.85 20.89
N ASN A 187 -3.68 4.32 21.41
CA ASN A 187 -2.35 4.95 21.41
C ASN A 187 -1.36 4.36 20.39
N GLY A 188 -1.85 3.56 19.43
CA GLY A 188 -1.06 3.06 18.31
C GLY A 188 -0.80 1.55 18.35
N SER A 189 -0.37 1.02 17.20
CA SER A 189 -0.02 -0.38 17.00
C SER A 189 1.47 -0.63 17.22
N ILE A 190 1.82 -1.68 17.96
CA ILE A 190 3.21 -2.17 18.04
C ILE A 190 3.39 -3.26 16.99
N LYS A 191 4.45 -3.15 16.20
CA LYS A 191 4.86 -4.15 15.22
C LYS A 191 6.30 -4.57 15.51
N VAL A 192 6.51 -5.86 15.75
CA VAL A 192 7.84 -6.47 15.90
C VAL A 192 8.06 -7.37 14.70
N SER A 193 9.19 -7.25 14.02
CA SER A 193 9.53 -8.07 12.85
C SER A 193 10.94 -8.59 12.97
N THR A 194 11.13 -9.88 12.72
CA THR A 194 12.44 -10.52 12.59
C THR A 194 12.55 -11.17 11.23
N VAL A 195 13.74 -11.10 10.64
CA VAL A 195 14.04 -11.66 9.32
C VAL A 195 15.30 -12.50 9.45
N ILE A 196 15.18 -13.78 9.12
CA ILE A 196 16.30 -14.72 9.11
C ILE A 196 16.67 -14.95 7.65
N LEU A 197 17.86 -14.46 7.26
CA LEU A 197 18.53 -14.85 6.03
C LEU A 197 19.28 -16.15 6.31
N SER A 198 19.19 -17.13 5.42
CA SER A 198 20.00 -18.35 5.54
C SER A 198 21.49 -17.95 5.58
N LEU A 199 22.12 -18.13 6.75
CA LEU A 199 23.43 -17.60 7.22
C LEU A 199 23.45 -16.13 7.69
N LEU A 200 22.73 -15.80 8.77
CA LEU A 200 23.29 -15.10 9.96
C LEU A 200 22.17 -14.91 11.01
N VAL A 201 22.42 -15.31 12.26
CA VAL A 201 21.58 -14.93 13.40
C VAL A 201 22.07 -13.57 13.89
N VAL A 202 21.36 -12.49 13.58
CA VAL A 202 21.52 -11.21 14.30
C VAL A 202 20.28 -11.03 15.17
N LEU A 203 20.43 -11.35 16.45
CA LEU A 203 19.50 -10.95 17.50
C LEU A 203 19.69 -9.45 17.74
N ASP A 204 18.93 -8.61 17.04
CA ASP A 204 18.79 -7.21 17.44
C ASP A 204 17.56 -7.11 18.35
N ILE A 205 17.75 -7.50 19.61
CA ILE A 205 16.81 -7.19 20.68
C ILE A 205 17.28 -5.87 21.27
N ASP A 206 16.68 -4.76 20.82
CA ASP A 206 16.80 -3.49 21.53
C ASP A 206 16.01 -3.59 22.85
N LEU A 207 16.68 -4.12 23.86
CA LEU A 207 16.19 -4.28 25.23
C LEU A 207 16.53 -3.06 26.11
N THR A 208 16.76 -1.87 25.53
CA THR A 208 17.25 -0.73 26.33
C THR A 208 16.21 0.09 27.07
N THR A 209 14.90 -0.19 27.03
CA THR A 209 13.94 0.64 27.81
C THR A 209 12.88 -0.06 28.65
N SER A 210 12.82 -1.41 28.69
CA SER A 210 11.84 -2.12 29.54
C SER A 210 12.42 -2.96 30.68
N LEU A 211 13.75 -2.98 30.89
CA LEU A 211 14.36 -3.68 32.03
C LEU A 211 14.66 -2.82 33.27
N ARG A 212 14.33 -1.51 33.27
CA ARG A 212 14.42 -0.68 34.50
C ARG A 212 13.25 -0.86 35.47
N LYS A 213 12.18 -1.59 35.10
CA LYS A 213 10.99 -1.77 35.96
C LYS A 213 10.93 -3.10 36.73
N LEU A 214 11.94 -3.97 36.60
CA LEU A 214 11.98 -5.26 37.31
C LEU A 214 13.17 -5.42 38.26
N ARG A 215 13.84 -4.32 38.64
CA ARG A 215 14.92 -4.34 39.67
C ARG A 215 14.54 -3.64 40.98
N ASN A 216 13.29 -3.20 41.14
CA ASN A 216 12.76 -2.64 42.38
C ASN A 216 11.39 -3.25 42.69
N VAL A 217 11.37 -4.53 43.07
CA VAL A 217 10.46 -5.13 44.05
C VAL A 217 11.26 -6.17 44.81
#